data_AF-A0A812KCN1-F1
#
_entry.id   AF-A0A812KCN1-F1
#
_cell.length_a   1.000
_cell.length_b   1.000
_cell.length_c   1.000
_cell.angle_alpha   90.00
_cell.angle_beta   90.00
_cell.angle_gamma   90.00
#
_symmetry.space_group_name_H-M   'P 1'
#
loop_
_entity.id
_entity.type
_entity.pdbx_description
1 polymer ?
#
loop_
_entity_poly.entity_id
_entity_poly.type
_entity_poly.pdbx_seq_one_letter_code
_entity_poly.pdbx_strand_id
1 'polypeptide(L)'
;MSSFDGLSREELMQKVVELQQCLAELSEKVDTVKGENTQLRDENGVLKDYLNNLMAKVGKMPNLGTTAPSRVMLQQNPDGAQPVKVNDHIGELTAPAMDD
;
A
#
# COMPACT_ATOMS: atom_id res chain seq x y z
N MET A 1 38.60 -4.91 41.07
CA MET A 1 37.98 -5.30 42.35
C MET A 1 36.66 -5.95 42.00
N SER A 2 36.52 -7.23 42.34
CA SER A 2 35.36 -8.04 42.00
C SER A 2 34.14 -7.42 42.66
N SER A 3 33.05 -7.21 41.92
CA SER A 3 31.82 -6.52 42.39
C SER A 3 31.13 -7.18 43.59
N PHE A 4 31.68 -8.28 44.09
CA PHE A 4 31.15 -9.13 45.15
C PHE A 4 32.20 -9.43 46.24
N ASP A 5 33.42 -8.90 46.13
CA ASP A 5 34.46 -9.13 47.15
C ASP A 5 34.09 -8.42 48.45
N GLY A 6 34.17 -9.15 49.57
CA GLY A 6 33.91 -8.61 50.92
C GLY A 6 32.44 -8.65 51.35
N LEU A 7 31.52 -9.14 50.50
CA LEU A 7 30.13 -9.36 50.92
C LEU A 7 30.03 -10.57 51.85
N SER A 8 29.16 -10.47 52.85
CA SER A 8 28.69 -11.63 53.60
C SER A 8 27.91 -12.59 52.70
N ARG A 9 27.72 -13.82 53.19
CA ARG A 9 26.96 -14.84 52.45
C ARG A 9 25.52 -14.37 52.18
N GLU A 10 24.90 -13.73 53.16
CA GLU A 10 23.54 -13.20 53.08
C GLU A 10 23.42 -12.08 52.03
N GLU A 11 24.36 -11.13 52.02
CA GLU A 11 24.40 -10.05 51.03
C GLU A 11 24.63 -10.59 49.61
N LEU A 12 25.50 -11.59 49.45
CA LEU A 12 25.73 -12.24 48.17
C LEU A 12 24.48 -12.96 47.66
N MET A 13 23.78 -13.70 48.54
CA MET A 13 22.52 -14.36 48.18
C MET A 13 21.46 -13.35 47.75
N GLN A 14 21.32 -12.24 48.46
CA GLN A 14 20.38 -11.18 48.09
C GLN A 14 20.71 -10.58 46.71
N LYS A 15 22.00 -10.34 46.42
CA LYS A 15 22.43 -9.85 45.11
C LYS A 15 22.18 -10.85 43.99
N VAL A 16 22.35 -12.14 44.24
CA VAL A 16 22.03 -13.18 43.26
C VAL A 16 20.54 -13.17 42.93
N VAL A 17 19.67 -13.07 43.94
CA VAL A 17 18.21 -13.02 43.74
C VAL A 17 17.80 -11.77 42.94
N GLU A 18 18.36 -10.60 43.27
CA GLU A 18 18.11 -9.35 42.53
C GLU A 18 18.51 -9.48 41.05
N LEU A 19 19.70 -10.03 40.77
CA LEU A 19 20.18 -10.21 39.40
C LEU A 19 19.35 -11.25 38.64
N GLN A 20 18.93 -12.33 39.30
CA GLN A 20 18.05 -13.34 38.70
C GLN A 20 16.69 -12.76 38.33
N GLN A 21 16.11 -11.94 39.21
CA GLN A 21 14.83 -11.27 38.95
C GLN A 21 14.96 -10.30 37.77
N CYS A 22 16.00 -9.48 37.74
CA CYS A 22 16.27 -8.55 36.64
C CYS A 22 16.49 -9.30 35.30
N LEU A 23 17.22 -10.41 35.32
CA LEU A 23 17.44 -11.24 34.15
C LEU A 23 16.13 -11.86 33.64
N ALA A 24 15.26 -12.31 34.54
CA ALA A 24 13.95 -12.86 34.17
C ALA A 24 13.09 -11.78 33.49
N GLU A 25 12.99 -10.58 34.07
CA GLU A 25 12.26 -9.46 33.49
C GLU A 25 12.82 -9.04 32.12
N LEU A 26 14.15 -9.01 31.98
CA LEU A 26 14.77 -8.67 30.69
C LEU A 26 14.50 -9.75 29.64
N SER A 27 14.52 -11.03 30.04
CA SER A 27 14.22 -12.15 29.15
C SER A 27 12.79 -12.09 28.63
N GLU A 28 11.83 -11.80 29.50
CA GLU A 28 10.43 -11.62 29.12
C GLU A 28 10.23 -10.45 28.14
N LYS A 29 10.91 -9.31 28.37
CA LYS A 29 10.91 -8.18 27.44
C LYS A 29 11.49 -8.56 26.08
N VAL A 30 12.58 -9.32 26.06
CA VAL A 30 13.20 -9.81 24.81
C VAL A 30 12.24 -10.69 24.04
N ASP A 31 11.54 -11.62 24.70
CA ASP A 31 10.60 -12.51 24.04
C ASP A 31 9.37 -11.77 23.53
N THR A 32 8.88 -10.78 24.28
CA THR A 32 7.82 -9.87 23.84
C THR A 32 8.23 -9.13 22.55
N VAL A 33 9.40 -8.49 22.54
CA VAL A 33 9.90 -7.75 21.38
C VAL A 33 10.13 -8.66 20.17
N LYS A 34 10.60 -9.91 20.38
CA LYS A 34 10.73 -10.89 19.29
C LYS A 34 9.36 -11.26 18.70
N GLY A 35 8.34 -11.42 19.54
CA GLY A 35 6.97 -11.68 19.11
C GLY A 35 6.43 -10.55 18.24
N GLU A 36 6.51 -9.32 18.76
CA GLU A 36 6.10 -8.11 18.02
C GLU A 36 6.86 -7.94 16.70
N ASN A 37 8.18 -8.19 16.71
CA ASN A 37 8.98 -8.10 15.50
C ASN A 37 8.56 -9.12 14.44
N THR A 38 8.24 -10.35 14.87
CA THR A 38 7.74 -11.40 13.96
C THR A 38 6.43 -10.95 13.32
N GLN A 39 5.48 -10.48 14.12
CA GLN A 39 4.20 -9.97 13.62
C GLN A 39 4.38 -8.81 12.62
N LEU A 40 5.23 -7.83 12.94
CA LEU A 40 5.52 -6.71 12.04
C LEU A 40 6.14 -7.17 10.73
N ARG A 41 6.97 -8.21 10.74
CA ARG A 41 7.58 -8.77 9.51
C ARG A 41 6.53 -9.46 8.65
N ASP A 42 5.59 -10.18 9.25
CA ASP A 42 4.50 -10.84 8.54
C ASP A 42 3.55 -9.82 7.91
N GLU A 43 3.14 -8.79 8.65
CA GLU A 43 2.30 -7.69 8.15
C GLU A 43 2.99 -6.94 6.99
N ASN A 44 4.29 -6.66 7.13
CA ASN A 44 5.08 -6.07 6.05
C ASN A 44 5.18 -6.98 4.81
N GLY A 45 5.17 -8.30 4.99
CA GLY A 45 5.10 -9.26 3.89
C GLY A 45 3.81 -9.09 3.09
N VAL A 46 2.66 -9.13 3.78
CA VAL A 46 1.34 -8.93 3.17
C VAL A 46 1.22 -7.57 2.47
N LEU A 47 1.72 -6.49 3.09
CA LEU A 47 1.71 -5.16 2.50
C LEU A 47 2.58 -5.08 1.22
N LYS A 48 3.76 -5.72 1.20
CA LYS A 48 4.59 -5.79 -0.01
C LYS A 48 3.88 -6.51 -1.14
N ASP A 49 3.24 -7.64 -0.85
CA ASP A 49 2.49 -8.39 -1.86
C ASP A 49 1.31 -7.59 -2.42
N TYR A 50 0.59 -6.87 -1.56
CA TYR A 50 -0.46 -5.95 -1.98
C TYR A 50 0.06 -4.85 -2.91
N LEU A 51 1.18 -4.22 -2.55
CA LEU A 51 1.80 -3.15 -3.34
C LEU A 51 2.31 -3.69 -4.69
N ASN A 52 2.94 -4.86 -4.70
CA ASN A 52 3.36 -5.55 -5.92
C ASN A 52 2.17 -5.85 -6.85
N ASN A 53 1.07 -6.36 -6.30
CA ASN A 53 -0.15 -6.64 -7.06
C ASN A 53 -0.75 -5.37 -7.66
N LEU A 54 -0.76 -4.27 -6.91
CA LEU A 54 -1.23 -2.97 -7.40
C LEU A 54 -0.34 -2.44 -8.52
N MET A 55 0.98 -2.44 -8.33
CA MET A 55 1.94 -2.01 -9.35
C MET A 55 1.83 -2.84 -10.63
N ALA A 56 1.69 -4.18 -10.50
CA ALA A 56 1.53 -5.06 -11.64
C ALA A 56 0.23 -4.79 -12.42
N LYS A 57 -0.86 -4.41 -11.75
CA LYS A 57 -2.11 -4.00 -12.40
C LYS A 57 -1.95 -2.66 -13.11
N VAL A 58 -1.36 -1.67 -12.45
CA VAL A 58 -1.12 -0.33 -13.01
C VAL A 58 -0.21 -0.42 -14.24
N GLY A 59 0.88 -1.19 -14.19
CA GLY A 59 1.78 -1.35 -15.33
C GLY A 59 1.14 -2.01 -16.56
N LYS A 60 0.03 -2.74 -16.38
CA LYS A 60 -0.76 -3.31 -17.49
C LYS A 60 -1.78 -2.33 -18.09
N MET A 61 -1.92 -1.12 -17.53
CA MET A 61 -2.84 -0.09 -18.03
C MET A 61 -2.07 0.95 -18.85
N PRO A 62 -2.03 0.84 -20.19
CA PRO A 62 -1.16 1.66 -21.04
C PRO A 62 -1.46 3.17 -21.04
N ASN A 63 -2.66 3.57 -20.62
CA ASN A 63 -3.13 4.96 -20.68
C ASN A 63 -3.42 5.58 -19.30
N LEU A 64 -3.05 4.90 -18.21
CA LEU A 64 -3.31 5.39 -16.86
C LEU A 64 -2.43 6.62 -16.56
N GLY A 65 -3.05 7.78 -16.38
CA GLY A 65 -2.37 9.04 -16.05
C GLY A 65 -1.77 9.81 -17.23
N THR A 66 -1.74 9.24 -18.43
CA THR A 66 -1.19 9.89 -19.65
C THR A 66 -2.26 10.43 -20.59
N THR A 67 -3.51 9.96 -20.46
CA THR A 67 -4.62 10.39 -21.32
C THR A 67 -5.73 10.99 -20.47
N ALA A 68 -6.14 12.23 -20.76
CA ALA A 68 -7.30 12.83 -20.12
C ALA A 68 -8.56 12.00 -20.42
N PRO A 69 -9.41 11.70 -19.42
CA PRO A 69 -10.58 10.80 -19.60
C PRO A 69 -11.56 11.27 -20.67
N SER A 70 -11.52 12.55 -21.03
CA SER A 70 -12.43 13.18 -22.00
C SER A 70 -11.94 13.17 -23.45
N ARG A 71 -10.77 12.59 -23.77
CA ARG A 71 -10.32 12.53 -25.17
C ARG A 71 -11.01 11.37 -25.88
N VAL A 72 -12.26 11.62 -26.30
CA VAL A 72 -12.92 10.82 -27.33
C VAL A 72 -11.99 10.84 -28.56
N MET A 73 -11.51 9.67 -28.98
CA MET A 73 -10.93 9.51 -30.31
C MET A 73 -12.06 9.76 -31.29
N LEU A 74 -12.22 11.00 -31.73
CA LEU A 74 -13.05 11.33 -32.88
C LEU A 74 -12.41 10.60 -34.05
N GLN A 75 -12.94 9.43 -34.38
CA GLN A 75 -12.60 8.75 -35.61
C GLN A 75 -12.87 9.77 -36.71
N GLN A 76 -11.82 10.18 -37.43
CA GLN A 76 -11.97 11.12 -38.52
C GLN A 76 -13.05 10.55 -39.43
N ASN A 77 -14.12 11.32 -39.61
CA ASN A 77 -15.22 10.92 -40.46
C ASN A 77 -14.63 10.47 -41.81
N PRO A 78 -15.08 9.33 -42.38
CA PRO A 78 -14.57 8.86 -43.66
C PRO A 78 -14.71 9.98 -44.70
N ASP A 79 -13.75 10.07 -45.62
CA ASP A 79 -13.77 11.05 -46.71
C ASP A 79 -15.12 10.97 -47.43
N GLY A 80 -15.97 11.99 -47.22
CA GLY A 80 -17.33 12.07 -47.76
C GLY A 80 -18.46 12.09 -46.72
N ALA A 81 -18.20 11.99 -45.42
CA ALA A 81 -19.27 12.14 -44.42
C ALA A 81 -19.76 13.59 -44.35
N GLN A 82 -21.05 13.82 -44.58
CA GLN A 82 -21.66 15.14 -44.46
C GLN A 82 -22.12 15.41 -43.02
N PRO A 83 -21.92 16.64 -42.50
CA PRO A 83 -22.49 17.03 -41.22
C PRO A 83 -24.02 17.02 -41.31
N VAL A 84 -24.67 16.49 -40.28
CA VAL A 84 -26.13 16.42 -40.20
C VAL A 84 -26.58 17.10 -38.91
N LYS A 85 -27.56 18.01 -38.99
CA LYS A 85 -28.10 18.70 -37.82
C LYS A 85 -29.13 17.81 -37.14
N VAL A 86 -28.89 17.42 -35.89
CA VAL A 86 -29.88 16.68 -35.09
C VAL A 86 -31.17 17.51 -34.96
N ASN A 87 -32.31 16.84 -35.18
CA ASN A 87 -33.62 17.47 -35.05
C ASN A 87 -34.07 17.43 -33.58
N ASP A 88 -34.79 18.47 -33.14
CA ASP A 88 -35.22 18.64 -31.74
C ASP A 88 -36.36 17.67 -31.35
N HIS A 89 -36.95 16.98 -32.33
CA HIS A 89 -38.13 16.15 -32.18
C HIS A 89 -37.79 14.67 -32.43
N ILE A 90 -38.03 13.81 -31.43
CA ILE A 90 -37.75 12.37 -31.51
C ILE A 90 -38.67 11.72 -32.55
N GLY A 91 -38.08 11.12 -33.59
CA GLY A 91 -38.79 10.33 -34.61
C GLY A 91 -38.80 10.95 -36.01
N GLU A 92 -38.25 12.15 -36.18
CA GLU A 92 -38.14 12.80 -37.49
C GLU A 92 -36.80 12.49 -38.19
N LEU A 93 -36.82 12.37 -39.53
CA LEU A 93 -35.63 12.07 -40.33
C LEU A 93 -34.69 13.28 -40.36
N THR A 94 -33.44 13.06 -39.99
CA THR A 94 -32.39 14.10 -39.98
C THR A 94 -31.96 14.47 -41.40
N ALA A 95 -32.13 15.74 -41.80
CA ALA A 95 -31.75 16.23 -43.13
C ALA A 95 -30.26 16.66 -43.21
N PRO A 96 -29.57 16.46 -44.35
CA PRO A 96 -28.19 16.91 -44.52
C PRO A 96 -28.07 18.42 -44.35
N ALA A 97 -26.99 18.90 -43.71
CA ALA A 97 -26.74 20.33 -43.61
C ALA A 97 -26.40 20.89 -44.99
N MET A 98 -27.28 21.72 -45.55
CA MET A 98 -27.02 22.47 -46.77
C MET A 98 -26.11 23.65 -46.40
N ASP A 99 -24.98 23.81 -47.07
CA ASP A 99 -24.14 25.01 -46.98
C ASP A 99 -24.83 26.15 -47.76
N ASP A 100 -24.98 27.32 -47.14
CA ASP A 100 -25.46 28.56 -47.77
C ASP A 100 -24.35 29.22 -48.63
#